data_AF-A0A2T4BAY9-F1
#
_entry.id   AF-A0A2T4BAY9-F1
#
_cell.length_a   1.000
_cell.length_b   1.000
_cell.length_c   1.000
_cell.angle_alpha   90.00
_cell.angle_beta   90.00
_cell.angle_gamma   90.00
#
_symmetry.space_group_name_H-M   'P 1'
#
loop_
_entity.id
_entity.type
_entity.pdbx_description
1 polymer ?
#
loop_
_entity_poly.entity_id
_entity_poly.type
_entity_poly.pdbx_seq_one_letter_code
_entity_poly.pdbx_strand_id
1 'polypeptide(L)' 'MSEIIKDKDGQPIQEGDDVFTPIRGGKHQGEVEKIVTTQEEAKAENVKNPPKVLFTDQHGHGVSHNPETLRHVDK' A
#
# COMPACT_ATOMS: atom_id res chain seq x y z
N MET A 1 -17.17 -7.45 -9.78
CA MET A 1 -16.93 -7.74 -8.36
C MET A 1 -15.77 -6.86 -7.94
N SER A 2 -15.92 -6.05 -6.90
CA SER A 2 -14.79 -5.31 -6.31
C SER A 2 -13.94 -6.31 -5.53
N GLU A 3 -12.71 -6.54 -5.98
CA GLU A 3 -11.76 -7.36 -5.24
C GLU A 3 -11.33 -6.59 -3.98
N ILE A 4 -11.56 -7.19 -2.83
CA ILE A 4 -11.13 -6.60 -1.55
C ILE A 4 -9.63 -6.82 -1.45
N ILE A 5 -8.87 -5.72 -1.55
CA ILE A 5 -7.42 -5.72 -1.34
C ILE A 5 -7.15 -5.87 0.15
N LYS A 6 -6.30 -6.83 0.50
CA LYS A 6 -6.01 -7.19 1.88
C LYS A 6 -4.53 -7.02 2.20
N ASP A 7 -4.27 -6.71 3.46
CA ASP A 7 -2.93 -6.71 4.03
C ASP A 7 -2.43 -8.14 4.30
N LYS A 8 -1.21 -8.25 4.83
CA LYS A 8 -0.59 -9.52 5.18
C LYS A 8 -1.39 -10.35 6.19
N ASP A 9 -2.16 -9.70 7.05
CA ASP A 9 -2.93 -10.33 8.12
C ASP A 9 -4.40 -10.58 7.69
N GLY A 10 -4.69 -10.39 6.40
CA GLY A 10 -5.99 -10.68 5.78
C GLY A 10 -7.04 -9.58 5.96
N GLN A 11 -6.62 -8.40 6.43
CA GLN A 11 -7.50 -7.28 6.69
C GLN A 11 -7.67 -6.41 5.45
N PRO A 12 -8.90 -5.96 5.12
CA PRO A 12 -9.10 -5.02 4.03
C PRO A 12 -8.26 -3.75 4.20
N ILE A 13 -7.58 -3.32 3.13
CA ILE A 13 -6.90 -2.01 3.06
C ILE A 13 -7.80 -1.04 2.31
N GLN A 14 -7.92 0.18 2.82
CA GLN A 14 -8.66 1.29 2.25
C GLN A 14 -7.79 2.56 2.21
N GLU A 15 -8.20 3.53 1.39
CA GLU A 15 -7.61 4.86 1.42
C GLU A 15 -7.87 5.51 2.79
N GLY A 16 -6.84 6.14 3.36
CA GLY A 16 -6.85 6.67 4.71
C GLY A 16 -6.36 5.71 5.81
N ASP A 17 -6.13 4.42 5.50
CA ASP A 17 -5.58 3.50 6.49
C ASP A 17 -4.08 3.76 6.70
N ASP A 18 -3.63 3.75 7.96
CA ASP A 18 -2.21 3.79 8.28
C ASP A 18 -1.58 2.40 8.14
N VAL A 19 -0.65 2.27 7.18
CA VAL A 19 0.04 1.01 6.87
C VAL A 19 1.54 1.13 7.05
N PHE A 20 2.20 0.00 7.28
CA PHE A 20 3.65 -0.07 7.33
C PHE A 20 4.22 -1.35 6.71
N THR A 21 5.49 -1.26 6.29
CA THR A 21 6.34 -2.40 5.95
C THR A 21 7.70 -2.27 6.64
N PRO A 22 8.19 -3.32 7.33
CA PRO A 22 9.49 -3.30 7.98
C PRO A 22 10.62 -3.42 6.95
N ILE A 23 11.71 -2.69 7.17
CA ILE A 23 12.96 -2.80 6.42
C ILE A 23 14.14 -2.96 7.39
N ARG A 24 15.32 -3.32 6.88
CA ARG A 24 16.52 -3.41 7.73
C ARG A 24 16.86 -2.02 8.28
N GLY A 25 16.72 -1.84 9.59
CA GLY A 25 17.04 -0.58 10.27
C GLY A 25 15.90 0.43 10.31
N GLY A 26 14.67 0.06 9.93
CA GLY A 26 13.53 0.98 9.98
C GLY A 26 12.23 0.37 9.48
N LYS A 27 11.33 1.25 9.05
CA LYS A 27 10.07 0.91 8.39
C LYS A 27 9.73 2.01 7.38
N HIS A 28 8.92 1.69 6.39
CA HIS A 28 8.13 2.70 5.68
C HIS A 28 6.73 2.64 6.27
N GLN A 29 6.27 3.74 6.83
CA GLN A 29 4.92 3.88 7.38
C GLN A 29 4.28 5.15 6.84
N GLY A 30 3.02 5.06 6.44
CA GLY A 30 2.21 6.20 6.06
C GLY A 30 0.76 5.83 5.78
N GLU A 31 -0.04 6.87 5.56
CA GLU A 31 -1.46 6.78 5.23
C GLU A 31 -1.64 6.38 3.77
N VAL A 32 -2.53 5.42 3.49
CA VAL A 32 -2.82 4.98 2.11
C VAL A 32 -3.48 6.10 1.32
N GLU A 33 -2.81 6.53 0.25
CA GLU A 33 -3.30 7.57 -0.66
C GLU A 33 -4.13 6.98 -1.80
N LYS A 34 -3.73 5.80 -2.30
CA LYS A 34 -4.39 5.15 -3.45
C LYS A 34 -4.14 3.66 -3.49
N ILE A 35 -5.15 2.91 -3.93
CA ILE A 35 -5.04 1.48 -4.22
C ILE A 35 -5.20 1.26 -5.72
N VAL A 36 -4.11 0.89 -6.38
CA VAL A 36 -4.06 0.56 -7.81
C VAL A 36 -4.41 -0.91 -7.99
N THR A 37 -5.51 -1.17 -8.69
CA THR A 37 -6.01 -2.54 -8.93
C THR A 37 -5.97 -2.92 -10.40
N THR A 38 -5.99 -1.94 -11.30
CA THR A 38 -6.02 -2.18 -12.75
C THR A 38 -4.68 -1.89 -13.42
N GLN A 39 -4.47 -2.46 -14.61
CA GLN A 39 -3.28 -2.16 -15.41
C GLN A 39 -3.28 -0.72 -15.95
N GLU A 40 -4.45 -0.13 -16.17
CA GLU A 40 -4.58 1.24 -16.67
C GLU A 40 -4.14 2.24 -15.60
N GLU A 41 -4.63 2.07 -14.36
CA GLU A 41 -4.17 2.84 -13.20
C GLU A 41 -2.67 2.64 -12.96
N ALA A 42 -2.17 1.41 -13.07
CA ALA A 42 -0.76 1.12 -12.89
C ALA A 42 0.13 1.90 -13.89
N LYS A 43 -0.32 2.01 -15.15
CA LYS A 43 0.37 2.84 -16.15
C LYS A 43 0.30 4.33 -15.83
N ALA A 44 -0.85 4.83 -15.38
CA ALA A 44 -1.03 6.22 -15.01
C ALA A 44 -0.14 6.64 -13.83
N GLU A 45 -0.03 5.77 -12.82
CA GLU A 45 0.80 5.98 -11.62
C GLU A 45 2.26 5.53 -11.80
N ASN A 46 2.64 5.07 -12.99
CA ASN A 46 3.98 4.53 -13.30
C ASN A 46 4.44 3.42 -12.34
N VAL A 47 3.50 2.57 -11.89
CA VAL A 47 3.76 1.38 -11.07
C VAL A 47 3.58 0.11 -11.90
N LYS A 48 4.17 -0.99 -11.44
CA LYS A 48 4.10 -2.29 -12.11
C LYS A 48 3.42 -3.31 -11.20
N ASN A 49 2.80 -4.31 -11.82
CA ASN A 49 2.20 -5.48 -11.17
C ASN A 49 1.14 -5.11 -10.12
N PRO A 50 -0.04 -4.63 -10.52
CA PRO A 50 -1.16 -4.48 -9.60
C PRO A 50 -1.53 -5.84 -8.95
N PRO A 51 -2.04 -5.86 -7.71
CA PRO A 51 -2.41 -4.70 -6.91
C PRO A 51 -1.22 -3.99 -6.25
N LYS A 52 -1.30 -2.66 -6.14
CA LYS A 52 -0.30 -1.81 -5.48
C LYS A 52 -0.98 -0.79 -4.57
N VAL A 53 -0.41 -0.61 -3.38
CA VAL A 53 -0.80 0.44 -2.44
C VAL A 53 0.23 1.56 -2.53
N LEU A 54 -0.24 2.78 -2.72
CA LEU A 54 0.59 3.98 -2.71
C LEU A 54 0.38 4.77 -1.41
N PHE A 55 1.47 5.22 -0.82
CA PHE A 55 1.49 6.09 0.36
C PHE A 55 2.79 6.87 0.43
N THR A 56 2.77 8.02 1.08
CA THR A 56 3.98 8.77 1.45
C THR A 56 4.48 8.31 2.82
N ASP A 57 5.75 7.92 2.92
CA ASP A 57 6.33 7.47 4.19
C ASP A 57 6.63 8.62 5.17
N GLN A 58 7.00 8.27 6.40
CA GLN A 58 7.31 9.24 7.46
C GLN A 58 8.51 10.17 7.17
N HIS A 59 9.24 9.94 6.07
CA HIS A 59 10.36 10.76 5.61
C HIS A 59 10.00 11.59 4.37
N GLY A 60 8.76 11.51 3.88
CA GLY A 60 8.31 12.23 2.69
C GLY A 60 8.61 11.52 1.37
N HIS A 61 8.94 10.23 1.39
CA HIS A 61 9.17 9.46 0.17
C HIS A 61 7.88 8.77 -0.29
N GLY A 62 7.57 8.86 -1.59
CA GLY A 62 6.48 8.08 -2.19
C GLY A 62 6.85 6.58 -2.26
N VAL A 63 5.98 5.73 -1.73
CA VAL A 63 6.14 4.28 -1.68
C VAL A 63 5.03 3.61 -2.48
N SER A 64 5.38 2.61 -3.29
CA SER A 64 4.41 1.73 -3.96
C SER A 64 4.68 0.26 -3.62
N HIS A 65 3.83 -0.34 -2.78
CA HIS A 65 4.09 -1.65 -2.20
C HIS A 65 3.00 -2.68 -2.51
N ASN A 66 3.35 -3.97 -2.45
CA ASN A 66 2.37 -5.06 -2.56
C ASN A 66 1.51 -5.08 -1.27
N PRO A 67 0.17 -5.01 -1.36
CA PRO A 67 -0.74 -5.12 -0.21
C PRO A 67 -0.41 -6.26 0.75
N GLU A 68 -0.13 -7.46 0.24
CA GLU A 68 0.05 -8.70 1.03
C GLU A 68 1.33 -8.71 1.90
N THR A 69 2.11 -7.64 1.83
CA THR A 69 3.34 -7.45 2.60
C THR A 69 3.27 -6.25 3.55
N LEU A 70 2.18 -5.47 3.47
CA LEU A 70 1.87 -4.39 4.39
C LEU A 70 1.13 -4.93 5.61
N ARG A 71 1.13 -4.13 6.67
CA ARG A 71 0.32 -4.31 7.88
C ARG A 71 -0.27 -2.99 8.32
N HIS A 72 -1.45 -3.01 8.92
CA HIS A 72 -2.00 -1.84 9.60
C HIS A 72 -1.17 -1.48 10.85
N VAL A 73 -1.05 -0.18 11.14
CA VAL A 73 -0.31 0.30 12.31
C VAL A 73 -1.07 0.08 13.63
N ASP A 74 -2.39 0.28 13.63
CA ASP A 74 -3.22 0.34 14.84
C ASP A 74 -3.93 -0.99 15.21
N LYS A 75 -3.34 -2.15 14.92
CA LYS A 75 -3.96 -3.45 15.24
C LYS A 75 -3.00 -4.48 15.82
#